data_AF-A0A3B9M0W9-F1
#
_entry.id   AF-A0A3B9M0W9-F1
#
_cell.length_a   1.000
_cell.length_b   1.000
_cell.length_c   1.000
_cell.angle_alpha   90.00
_cell.angle_beta   90.00
_cell.angle_gamma   90.00
#
_symmetry.space_group_name_H-M   'P 1'
#
loop_
_entity.id
_entity.type
_entity.pdbx_description
1 polymer ?
#
loop_
_entity_poly.entity_id
_entity_poly.type
_entity_poly.pdbx_seq_one_letter_code
_entity_poly.pdbx_strand_id
1 'polypeptide(L)'
;MLATLIVYFHGFVCCLAPWNLLLKEANLLAGSLRSFLNRFSSARKLSRANLACRKFVMSASVLNLTPVRMVVGLIFAFTLSVVACVDPACGQTSSVPAAQVAEMVAHVRVAAPSDVAALNAVPLGQRLLIEQRYSEAYELFSALLEKLPREPAVLYGAALATFNLGRPAEAEPLARAAAEIYLAGVADRAVAKPVALDQRLRGADALVLLAVILGVRGADTEALKSVERAVALAPERFDAQFTLGRALYSVGDS
;
A
#
# COMPACT_ATOMS: atom_id res chain seq x y z
N MET A 1 -52.79 38.77 -10.55
CA MET A 1 -52.73 38.34 -9.14
C MET A 1 -51.30 38.50 -8.67
N LEU A 2 -51.10 39.42 -7.72
CA LEU A 2 -50.02 39.57 -6.73
C LEU A 2 -48.56 39.63 -7.19
N ALA A 3 -48.08 40.88 -7.25
CA ALA A 3 -46.76 41.27 -6.76
C ALA A 3 -46.71 41.28 -5.22
N THR A 4 -45.48 41.28 -4.63
CA THR A 4 -45.01 42.03 -3.43
C THR A 4 -44.20 41.20 -2.41
N LEU A 5 -43.15 41.86 -1.87
CA LEU A 5 -42.23 41.60 -0.74
C LEU A 5 -40.85 41.01 -1.09
N ILE A 6 -39.73 41.76 -1.14
CA ILE A 6 -39.07 42.73 -0.22
C ILE A 6 -38.40 42.07 1.00
N VAL A 7 -37.05 42.07 0.96
CA VAL A 7 -36.05 42.27 2.04
C VAL A 7 -36.10 41.33 3.25
N TYR A 8 -34.99 40.62 3.52
CA TYR A 8 -34.33 40.50 4.85
C TYR A 8 -33.17 39.49 4.76
N PHE A 9 -31.91 39.93 4.83
CA PHE A 9 -30.97 39.59 5.92
C PHE A 9 -29.58 40.21 5.64
N HIS A 10 -29.38 41.37 6.24
CA HIS A 10 -28.08 41.96 6.51
C HIS A 10 -27.70 41.53 7.93
N GLY A 11 -26.56 40.86 8.09
CA GLY A 11 -26.00 40.61 9.42
C GLY A 11 -25.20 39.33 9.48
N PHE A 12 -23.89 39.42 9.27
CA PHE A 12 -22.86 38.65 9.99
C PHE A 12 -21.47 39.23 9.66
N VAL A 13 -21.25 40.47 10.09
CA VAL A 13 -19.91 41.01 10.32
C VAL A 13 -19.81 41.21 11.83
N CYS A 14 -19.20 40.26 12.53
CA CYS A 14 -18.50 40.42 13.82
C CYS A 14 -18.02 39.04 14.28
N CYS A 15 -16.81 38.98 14.86
CA CYS A 15 -16.12 37.81 15.42
C CYS A 15 -15.15 37.05 14.50
N LEU A 16 -14.12 37.72 13.98
CA LEU A 16 -12.85 37.06 13.65
C LEU A 16 -11.65 37.94 14.06
N ALA A 17 -11.27 37.86 15.34
CA ALA A 17 -9.91 37.99 15.89
C ALA A 17 -9.98 37.90 17.43
N PRO A 18 -9.02 37.27 18.14
CA PRO A 18 -7.60 37.41 17.82
C PRO A 18 -6.81 36.08 17.78
N TRP A 19 -6.39 35.74 16.58
CA TRP A 19 -5.32 34.77 16.27
C TRP A 19 -3.99 35.07 17.02
N ASN A 20 -3.82 36.31 17.47
CA ASN A 20 -2.64 36.78 18.20
C ASN A 20 -2.51 36.20 19.63
N LEU A 21 -3.59 35.68 20.23
CA LEU A 21 -3.52 35.05 21.56
C LEU A 21 -2.96 33.61 21.45
N LEU A 22 -3.38 32.86 20.42
CA LEU A 22 -2.90 31.50 20.15
C LEU A 22 -1.43 31.47 19.74
N LEU A 23 -0.94 32.47 18.99
CA LEU A 23 0.47 32.57 18.63
C LEU A 23 1.39 32.91 19.82
N LYS A 24 0.88 33.64 20.84
CA LYS A 24 1.64 33.93 22.06
C LYS A 24 1.82 32.69 22.92
N GLU A 25 0.81 31.83 23.04
CA GLU A 25 0.91 30.58 23.82
C GLU A 25 1.79 29.53 23.12
N ALA A 26 1.74 29.44 21.80
CA ALA A 26 2.61 28.54 21.03
C ALA A 26 4.10 28.87 21.18
N ASN A 27 4.46 30.16 21.21
CA ASN A 27 5.85 30.60 21.39
C ASN A 27 6.38 30.37 22.82
N LEU A 28 5.52 30.45 23.85
CA LEU A 28 5.89 30.11 25.22
C LEU A 28 6.15 28.61 25.41
N LEU A 29 5.39 27.75 24.73
CA LEU A 29 5.61 26.30 24.72
C LEU A 29 6.90 25.92 23.99
N ALA A 30 7.21 26.58 22.86
CA ALA A 30 8.43 26.34 22.10
C ALA A 30 9.71 26.72 22.89
N GLY A 31 9.67 27.81 23.67
CA GLY A 31 10.78 28.21 24.54
C GLY A 31 11.08 27.21 25.65
N SER A 32 10.03 26.68 26.29
CA SER A 32 10.12 25.65 27.33
C SER A 32 10.70 24.34 26.78
N LEU A 33 10.23 23.89 25.60
CA LEU A 33 10.70 22.67 24.96
C LEU A 33 12.19 22.75 24.57
N ARG A 34 12.65 23.91 24.08
CA ARG A 34 14.07 24.13 23.75
C ARG A 34 14.96 24.09 24.99
N SER A 35 14.51 24.64 26.12
CA SER A 35 15.24 24.57 27.39
C SER A 35 15.33 23.15 27.95
N PHE A 36 14.30 22.33 27.72
CA PHE A 36 14.24 20.94 28.15
C PHE A 36 15.13 20.04 27.29
N LEU A 37 15.12 20.22 25.97
CA LEU A 37 15.98 19.48 25.03
C LEU A 37 17.47 19.82 25.22
N ASN A 38 17.81 21.07 25.53
CA ASN A 38 19.19 21.44 25.85
C ASN A 38 19.70 20.76 27.14
N ARG A 39 18.86 20.56 28.16
CA ARG A 39 19.23 19.79 29.37
C ARG A 39 19.44 18.29 29.07
N PHE A 40 18.68 17.72 28.12
CA PHE A 40 18.87 16.32 27.69
C PHE A 40 20.12 16.11 26.82
N SER A 41 20.57 17.12 26.08
CA SER A 41 21.79 17.01 25.27
C SER A 41 23.07 16.90 26.13
N SER A 42 23.10 17.54 27.30
CA SER A 42 24.22 17.43 28.26
C SER A 42 24.31 16.08 28.97
N ALA A 43 23.24 15.27 28.98
CA ALA A 43 23.24 13.94 29.60
C ALA A 43 23.85 12.86 28.69
N ARG A 44 24.13 13.16 27.41
CA ARG A 44 24.58 12.18 26.41
C ARG A 44 26.10 12.04 26.26
N LYS A 45 26.88 12.64 27.17
CA LYS A 45 28.36 12.57 27.21
C LYS A 45 28.95 11.67 28.30
N LEU A 46 28.18 10.71 28.84
CA LEU A 46 28.71 9.66 29.71
C LEU A 46 28.58 8.28 29.04
N SER A 47 29.63 7.97 28.29
CA SER A 47 29.99 6.65 27.81
C SER A 47 30.28 5.69 28.97
N ARG A 48 29.81 4.45 28.81
CA ARG A 48 30.37 3.18 29.31
C ARG A 48 31.20 3.26 30.61
N ALA A 49 30.59 2.90 31.73
CA ALA A 49 31.21 2.08 32.77
C ALA A 49 30.17 1.64 33.83
N ASN A 50 30.20 0.34 34.14
CA ASN A 50 29.73 -0.29 35.38
C ASN A 50 28.23 -0.22 35.75
N LEU A 51 27.57 -1.37 35.54
CA LEU A 51 26.39 -1.79 36.28
C LEU A 51 26.78 -1.92 37.77
N ALA A 52 26.45 -0.91 38.56
CA ALA A 52 26.43 -1.00 40.01
C ALA A 52 25.15 -0.35 40.54
N CYS A 53 24.40 -1.15 41.30
CA CYS A 53 23.14 -0.84 41.96
C CYS A 53 23.21 0.52 42.69
N ARG A 54 22.57 1.55 42.11
CA ARG A 54 22.34 2.84 42.78
C ARG A 54 20.88 2.93 43.17
N LYS A 55 20.62 2.91 44.49
CA LYS A 55 19.32 3.22 45.10
C LYS A 55 18.81 4.55 44.55
N PHE A 56 17.65 4.51 43.91
CA PHE A 56 16.92 5.68 43.43
C PHE A 56 16.31 6.39 44.65
N VAL A 57 16.91 7.50 45.08
CA VAL A 57 16.32 8.38 46.10
C VAL A 57 15.42 9.38 45.38
N MET A 58 14.09 9.24 45.53
CA MET A 58 13.14 10.23 45.03
C MET A 58 13.25 11.51 45.87
N SER A 59 13.63 12.60 45.21
CA SER A 59 13.62 13.95 45.79
C SER A 59 12.18 14.48 45.88
N ALA A 60 11.78 14.89 47.08
CA ALA A 60 10.46 15.44 47.38
C ALA A 60 10.31 16.88 46.88
N SER A 61 10.16 17.07 45.56
CA SER A 61 9.88 18.39 44.97
C SER A 61 8.65 18.40 44.04
N VAL A 62 7.74 17.42 44.19
CA VAL A 62 6.57 17.25 43.31
C VAL A 62 5.28 17.90 43.87
N LEU A 63 5.32 18.59 45.01
CA LEU A 63 4.10 19.04 45.70
C LEU A 63 3.46 20.35 45.20
N ASN A 64 3.95 21.00 44.13
CA ASN A 64 3.36 22.26 43.62
C ASN A 64 3.08 22.24 42.11
N LEU A 65 2.51 21.15 41.59
CA LEU A 65 1.99 21.10 40.22
C LEU A 65 0.47 21.29 40.23
N THR A 66 0.01 22.33 39.52
CA THR A 66 -1.42 22.56 39.27
C THR A 66 -2.03 21.35 38.55
N PRO A 67 -3.33 21.04 38.76
CA PRO A 67 -3.97 19.85 38.20
C PRO A 67 -3.84 19.74 36.68
N VAL A 68 -3.80 20.88 35.97
CA VAL A 68 -3.59 20.95 34.51
C VAL A 68 -2.21 20.40 34.10
N ARG A 69 -1.16 20.65 34.88
CA ARG A 69 0.19 20.15 34.59
C ARG A 69 0.34 18.65 34.89
N MET A 70 -0.41 18.12 35.85
CA MET A 70 -0.45 16.67 36.07
C MET A 70 -1.16 15.95 34.92
N VAL A 71 -2.28 16.50 34.40
CA VAL A 71 -3.01 15.88 33.28
C VAL A 71 -2.18 15.89 32.00
N VAL A 72 -1.52 17.00 31.67
CA VAL A 72 -0.62 17.06 30.49
C VAL A 72 0.57 16.11 30.65
N GLY A 73 1.17 16.02 31.84
CA GLY A 73 2.25 15.08 32.13
C GLY A 73 1.81 13.61 32.01
N LEU A 74 0.60 13.28 32.48
CA LEU A 74 0.01 11.95 32.36
C LEU A 74 -0.30 11.59 30.90
N ILE A 75 -0.88 12.51 30.11
CA ILE A 75 -1.12 12.28 28.69
C ILE A 75 0.21 12.06 27.95
N PHE A 76 1.24 12.86 28.25
CA PHE A 76 2.56 12.71 27.63
C PHE A 76 3.30 11.43 28.05
N ALA A 77 3.15 11.01 29.32
CA ALA A 77 3.69 9.75 29.80
C ALA A 77 2.94 8.54 29.20
N PHE A 78 1.63 8.65 29.01
CA PHE A 78 0.81 7.62 28.39
C PHE A 78 1.13 7.47 26.90
N THR A 79 1.34 8.56 26.17
CA THR A 79 1.77 8.50 24.75
C THR A 79 3.19 7.99 24.59
N LEU A 80 4.13 8.31 25.49
CA LEU A 80 5.48 7.72 25.48
C LEU A 80 5.48 6.22 25.84
N SER A 81 4.62 5.76 26.75
CA SER A 81 4.49 4.34 27.07
C SER A 81 3.89 3.51 25.93
N VAL A 82 2.97 4.08 25.13
CA VAL A 82 2.43 3.38 23.95
C VAL A 82 3.48 3.24 22.84
N VAL A 83 4.42 4.19 22.70
CA VAL A 83 5.53 4.10 21.74
C VAL A 83 6.62 3.11 22.18
N ALA A 84 6.78 2.87 23.49
CA ALA A 84 7.81 1.97 24.03
C ALA A 84 7.44 0.47 24.03
N CYS A 85 6.18 0.11 23.75
CA CYS A 85 5.72 -1.27 23.65
C CYS A 85 5.54 -1.76 22.21
N VAL A 86 5.92 -0.98 21.20
CA VAL A 86 6.07 -1.51 19.85
C VAL A 86 7.40 -2.26 19.81
N ASP A 87 7.37 -3.52 20.23
CA ASP A 87 8.42 -4.47 19.90
C ASP A 87 8.62 -4.46 18.37
N PRO A 88 9.82 -4.14 17.85
CA PRO A 88 10.10 -4.24 16.42
C PRO A 88 10.07 -5.70 15.92
N ALA A 89 9.73 -6.66 16.78
CA ALA A 89 9.56 -8.07 16.47
C ALA A 89 8.19 -8.42 15.84
N CYS A 90 7.18 -7.56 15.96
CA CYS A 90 5.89 -7.75 15.27
C CYS A 90 5.95 -7.22 13.83
N GLY A 91 6.71 -7.91 12.99
CA GLY A 91 6.83 -7.56 11.57
C GLY A 91 7.84 -8.37 10.75
N GLN A 92 8.45 -9.42 11.31
CA GLN A 92 9.27 -10.33 10.51
C GLN A 92 8.34 -11.23 9.69
N THR A 93 7.94 -10.76 8.52
CA THR A 93 7.70 -11.68 7.40
C THR A 93 9.01 -12.43 7.20
N SER A 94 9.06 -13.70 7.60
CA SER A 94 10.21 -14.56 7.29
C SER A 94 10.26 -14.71 5.78
N SER A 95 11.05 -13.83 5.15
CA SER A 95 11.29 -13.87 3.71
C SER A 95 11.85 -15.24 3.35
N VAL A 96 11.33 -15.82 2.27
CA VAL A 96 11.71 -17.17 1.83
C VAL A 96 13.18 -17.17 1.43
N PRO A 97 14.05 -18.04 1.97
CA PRO A 97 15.45 -18.08 1.55
C PRO A 97 15.60 -18.35 0.04
N ALA A 98 16.52 -17.67 -0.64
CA ALA A 98 16.73 -17.83 -2.08
C ALA A 98 17.02 -19.29 -2.51
N ALA A 99 17.70 -20.06 -1.66
CA ALA A 99 17.95 -21.48 -1.91
C ALA A 99 16.65 -22.31 -2.00
N GLN A 100 15.67 -22.01 -1.14
CA GLN A 100 14.36 -22.67 -1.17
C GLN A 100 13.56 -22.28 -2.42
N VAL A 101 13.71 -21.03 -2.89
CA VAL A 101 13.10 -20.61 -4.16
C VAL A 101 13.73 -21.37 -5.33
N ALA A 102 15.06 -21.45 -5.39
CA ALA A 102 15.76 -22.19 -6.43
C ALA A 102 15.39 -23.69 -6.46
N GLU A 103 15.25 -24.31 -5.29
CA GLU A 103 14.78 -25.69 -5.17
C GLU A 103 13.35 -25.85 -5.73
N MET A 104 12.44 -24.94 -5.39
CA MET A 104 11.08 -24.95 -5.93
C MET A 104 11.07 -24.79 -7.45
N VAL A 105 11.89 -23.88 -8.00
CA VAL A 105 12.02 -23.71 -9.46
C VAL A 105 12.50 -25.00 -10.11
N ALA A 106 13.53 -25.65 -9.54
CA ALA A 106 14.03 -26.93 -10.05
C ALA A 106 12.95 -28.02 -10.01
N HIS A 107 12.17 -28.09 -8.93
CA HIS A 107 11.05 -29.02 -8.79
C HIS A 107 9.97 -28.80 -9.86
N VAL A 108 9.57 -27.54 -10.11
CA VAL A 108 8.60 -27.22 -11.17
C VAL A 108 9.14 -27.59 -12.55
N ARG A 109 10.42 -27.35 -12.84
CA ARG A 109 11.02 -27.66 -14.15
C ARG A 109 11.02 -29.15 -14.49
N VAL A 110 11.16 -30.03 -13.49
CA VAL A 110 11.10 -31.49 -13.70
C VAL A 110 9.69 -32.05 -13.70
N ALA A 111 8.68 -31.25 -13.32
CA ALA A 111 7.28 -31.67 -13.36
C ALA A 111 6.83 -32.03 -14.79
N ALA A 112 5.84 -32.92 -14.89
CA ALA A 112 5.28 -33.31 -16.18
C ALA A 112 4.59 -32.11 -16.88
N PRO A 113 4.53 -32.10 -18.22
CA PRO A 113 3.71 -31.11 -18.93
C PRO A 113 2.26 -31.17 -18.45
N SER A 114 1.63 -30.01 -18.27
CA SER A 114 0.26 -29.89 -17.73
C SER A 114 0.07 -30.46 -16.32
N ASP A 115 1.15 -30.66 -15.56
CA ASP A 115 1.07 -31.12 -14.18
C ASP A 115 0.47 -30.02 -13.28
N VAL A 116 -0.78 -30.22 -12.90
CA VAL A 116 -1.50 -29.30 -12.01
C VAL A 116 -0.87 -29.24 -10.61
N ALA A 117 -0.05 -30.21 -10.21
CA ALA A 117 0.69 -30.14 -8.95
C ALA A 117 1.72 -29.00 -8.95
N ALA A 118 2.17 -28.54 -10.13
CA ALA A 118 3.03 -27.37 -10.24
C ALA A 118 2.34 -26.09 -9.72
N LEU A 119 0.99 -26.03 -9.71
CA LEU A 119 0.25 -24.90 -9.14
C LEU A 119 0.54 -24.65 -7.65
N ASN A 120 1.04 -25.66 -6.93
CA ASN A 120 1.45 -25.50 -5.53
C ASN A 120 2.58 -24.47 -5.35
N ALA A 121 3.31 -24.12 -6.42
CA ALA A 121 4.35 -23.09 -6.38
C ALA A 121 3.81 -21.66 -6.63
N VAL A 122 2.57 -21.48 -7.10
CA VAL A 122 1.98 -20.15 -7.37
C VAL A 122 1.95 -19.25 -6.13
N PRO A 123 1.57 -19.73 -4.92
CA PRO A 123 1.60 -18.90 -3.72
C PRO A 123 3.01 -18.39 -3.37
N LEU A 124 4.05 -19.17 -3.65
CA LEU A 124 5.43 -18.70 -3.49
C LEU A 124 5.74 -17.57 -4.47
N GLY A 125 5.38 -17.72 -5.74
CA GLY A 125 5.53 -16.67 -6.74
C GLY A 125 4.81 -15.37 -6.36
N GLN A 126 3.58 -15.47 -5.81
CA GLN A 126 2.83 -14.32 -5.31
C GLN A 126 3.54 -13.63 -4.14
N ARG A 127 4.08 -14.39 -3.20
CA ARG A 127 4.90 -13.83 -2.10
C ARG A 127 6.13 -13.11 -2.63
N LEU A 128 6.83 -13.68 -3.61
CA LEU A 128 8.01 -13.04 -4.22
C LEU A 128 7.65 -11.71 -4.89
N LEU A 129 6.49 -11.63 -5.55
CA LEU A 129 5.97 -10.37 -6.12
C LEU A 129 5.69 -9.33 -5.04
N ILE A 130 5.08 -9.72 -3.92
CA ILE A 130 4.81 -8.82 -2.77
C ILE A 130 6.12 -8.35 -2.12
N GLU A 131 7.11 -9.24 -1.98
CA GLU A 131 8.44 -8.96 -1.47
C GLU A 131 9.33 -8.19 -2.48
N GLN A 132 8.79 -7.83 -3.66
CA GLN A 132 9.50 -7.14 -4.76
C GLN A 132 10.73 -7.90 -5.30
N ARG A 133 10.77 -9.22 -5.08
CA ARG A 133 11.83 -10.11 -5.57
C ARG A 133 11.52 -10.54 -7.00
N TYR A 134 11.42 -9.56 -7.89
CA TYR A 134 10.90 -9.76 -9.26
C TYR A 134 11.73 -10.72 -10.10
N SER A 135 13.06 -10.74 -9.92
CA SER A 135 13.92 -11.69 -10.62
C SER A 135 13.60 -13.14 -10.26
N GLU A 136 13.40 -13.42 -8.97
CA GLU A 136 13.06 -14.77 -8.50
C GLU A 136 11.63 -15.16 -8.86
N ALA A 137 10.69 -14.20 -8.77
CA ALA A 137 9.33 -14.39 -9.25
C ALA A 137 9.32 -14.73 -10.75
N TYR A 138 10.12 -14.02 -11.55
CA TYR A 138 10.24 -14.24 -12.99
C TYR A 138 10.74 -15.65 -13.31
N GLU A 139 11.80 -16.13 -12.64
CA GLU A 139 12.31 -17.49 -12.84
C GLU A 139 11.25 -18.55 -12.52
N LEU A 140 10.54 -18.38 -11.40
CA LEU A 140 9.51 -19.32 -10.97
C LEU A 140 8.28 -19.31 -11.89
N PHE A 141 7.77 -18.13 -12.24
CA PHE A 141 6.63 -18.03 -13.15
C PHE A 141 6.98 -18.46 -14.57
N SER A 142 8.22 -18.27 -15.02
CA SER A 142 8.68 -18.80 -16.31
C SER A 142 8.68 -20.33 -16.31
N ALA A 143 9.22 -20.96 -15.26
CA ALA A 143 9.16 -22.42 -15.10
C ALA A 143 7.72 -22.93 -15.04
N LEU A 144 6.83 -22.22 -14.34
CA LEU A 144 5.40 -22.58 -14.28
C LEU A 144 4.72 -22.44 -15.65
N LEU A 145 5.06 -21.41 -16.43
CA LEU A 145 4.45 -21.16 -17.73
C LEU A 145 4.82 -22.25 -18.75
N GLU A 146 6.03 -22.81 -18.67
CA GLU A 146 6.42 -23.98 -19.48
C GLU A 146 5.52 -25.19 -19.22
N LYS A 147 5.04 -25.37 -17.99
CA LYS A 147 4.19 -26.50 -17.59
C LYS A 147 2.71 -26.22 -17.78
N LEU A 148 2.30 -24.99 -17.54
CA LEU A 148 0.90 -24.56 -17.45
C LEU A 148 0.68 -23.28 -18.27
N PRO A 149 0.85 -23.31 -19.61
CA PRO A 149 0.87 -22.12 -20.46
C PRO A 149 -0.47 -21.37 -20.54
N ARG A 150 -1.56 -22.01 -20.11
CA ARG A 150 -2.93 -21.44 -20.13
C ARG A 150 -3.51 -21.20 -18.74
N GLU A 151 -2.71 -21.35 -17.69
CA GLU A 151 -3.18 -21.06 -16.34
C GLU A 151 -3.21 -19.53 -16.12
N PRO A 152 -4.38 -18.91 -15.90
CA PRO A 152 -4.47 -17.45 -15.85
C PRO A 152 -3.72 -16.83 -14.67
N ALA A 153 -3.62 -17.53 -13.53
CA ALA A 153 -2.83 -17.06 -12.38
C ALA A 153 -1.32 -17.06 -12.68
N VAL A 154 -0.83 -18.03 -13.44
CA VAL A 154 0.57 -18.12 -13.88
C VAL A 154 0.87 -17.04 -14.91
N LEU A 155 0.00 -16.85 -15.90
CA LEU A 155 0.12 -15.79 -16.89
C LEU A 155 0.14 -14.40 -16.25
N TYR A 156 -0.77 -14.13 -15.31
CA TYR A 156 -0.82 -12.86 -14.58
C TYR A 156 0.47 -12.64 -13.77
N GLY A 157 0.93 -13.65 -13.02
CA GLY A 157 2.16 -13.57 -12.23
C GLY A 157 3.41 -13.36 -13.10
N ALA A 158 3.49 -14.07 -14.23
CA ALA A 158 4.57 -13.91 -15.21
C ALA A 158 4.56 -12.51 -15.83
N ALA A 159 3.40 -11.99 -16.22
CA ALA A 159 3.25 -10.65 -16.75
C ALA A 159 3.72 -9.59 -15.74
N LEU A 160 3.28 -9.71 -14.48
CA LEU A 160 3.64 -8.77 -13.42
C LEU A 160 5.14 -8.81 -13.10
N ALA A 161 5.74 -9.99 -12.99
CA ALA A 161 7.18 -10.14 -12.78
C ALA A 161 7.98 -9.54 -13.96
N THR A 162 7.60 -9.87 -15.19
CA THR A 162 8.27 -9.41 -16.41
C THR A 162 8.17 -7.89 -16.56
N PHE A 163 7.00 -7.30 -16.28
CA PHE A 163 6.82 -5.85 -16.31
C PHE A 163 7.69 -5.14 -15.27
N ASN A 164 7.73 -5.64 -14.02
CA ASN A 164 8.55 -5.05 -12.96
C ASN A 164 10.07 -5.20 -13.21
N LEU A 165 10.49 -6.12 -14.09
CA LEU A 165 11.86 -6.20 -14.59
C LEU A 165 12.15 -5.20 -15.74
N GLY A 166 11.21 -4.31 -16.07
CA GLY A 166 11.39 -3.31 -17.12
C GLY A 166 11.23 -3.87 -18.54
N ARG A 167 10.50 -4.97 -18.70
CA ARG A 167 10.29 -5.64 -20.00
C ARG A 167 8.82 -5.56 -20.45
N PRO A 168 8.26 -4.36 -20.67
CA PRO A 168 6.83 -4.18 -20.96
C PRO A 168 6.41 -4.84 -22.28
N ALA A 169 7.28 -4.88 -23.28
CA ALA A 169 6.98 -5.52 -24.57
C ALA A 169 6.71 -7.02 -24.44
N GLU A 170 7.40 -7.69 -23.52
CA GLU A 170 7.25 -9.12 -23.25
C GLU A 170 6.12 -9.41 -22.26
N ALA A 171 5.88 -8.49 -21.33
CA ALA A 171 4.80 -8.60 -20.36
C ALA A 171 3.41 -8.47 -21.00
N GLU A 172 3.26 -7.64 -22.04
CA GLU A 172 1.96 -7.36 -22.66
C GLU A 172 1.20 -8.60 -23.13
N PRO A 173 1.77 -9.50 -23.97
CA PRO A 173 1.03 -10.68 -24.42
C PRO A 173 0.62 -11.60 -23.27
N LEU A 174 1.40 -11.66 -22.19
CA LEU A 174 1.07 -12.43 -20.99
C LEU A 174 -0.12 -11.82 -20.23
N ALA A 175 -0.12 -10.50 -20.04
CA ALA A 175 -1.22 -9.80 -19.39
C ALA A 175 -2.52 -9.89 -20.21
N ARG A 176 -2.40 -9.78 -21.54
CA ARG A 176 -3.54 -9.92 -22.47
C ARG A 176 -4.15 -11.31 -22.38
N ALA A 177 -3.32 -12.36 -22.44
CA ALA A 177 -3.79 -13.75 -22.31
C ALA A 177 -4.45 -14.01 -20.94
N ALA A 178 -3.87 -13.50 -19.85
CA ALA A 178 -4.47 -13.61 -18.52
C ALA A 178 -5.87 -12.97 -18.47
N ALA A 179 -6.01 -11.75 -19.00
CA ALA A 179 -7.29 -11.04 -19.05
C ALA A 179 -8.32 -11.80 -19.89
N GLU A 180 -7.95 -12.27 -21.08
CA GLU A 180 -8.84 -13.04 -21.96
C GLU A 180 -9.37 -14.30 -21.26
N ILE A 181 -8.50 -15.08 -20.61
CA ILE A 181 -8.90 -16.32 -19.95
C ILE A 181 -9.78 -16.04 -18.72
N TYR A 182 -9.44 -15.05 -17.90
CA TYR A 182 -10.31 -14.67 -16.77
C TYR A 182 -11.70 -14.26 -17.23
N LEU A 183 -11.80 -13.49 -18.31
CA LEU A 183 -13.07 -12.97 -18.83
C LEU A 183 -13.89 -14.01 -19.58
N ALA A 184 -13.26 -15.00 -20.23
CA ALA A 184 -13.97 -16.09 -20.90
C ALA A 184 -14.93 -16.81 -19.94
N GLY A 185 -14.54 -17.04 -18.68
CA GLY A 185 -15.43 -17.67 -17.69
C GLY A 185 -16.46 -16.75 -17.03
N VAL A 186 -16.42 -15.44 -17.29
CA VAL A 186 -17.43 -14.47 -16.81
C VAL A 186 -18.64 -14.41 -17.75
N ALA A 187 -18.44 -14.60 -19.06
CA ALA A 187 -19.50 -14.52 -20.07
C ALA A 187 -20.62 -15.56 -19.86
N ASP A 188 -20.29 -16.73 -19.29
CA ASP A 188 -21.24 -17.83 -19.08
C ASP A 188 -22.04 -17.74 -17.76
N ARG A 189 -21.78 -16.76 -16.90
CA ARG A 189 -22.35 -16.73 -15.53
C ARG A 189 -23.11 -15.44 -15.24
N ALA A 190 -24.39 -15.43 -15.64
CA ALA A 190 -25.32 -14.32 -15.39
C ALA A 190 -25.73 -14.12 -13.91
N VAL A 191 -25.31 -15.00 -12.99
CA VAL A 191 -25.65 -14.91 -11.56
C VAL A 191 -24.38 -14.73 -10.75
N ALA A 192 -24.35 -13.69 -9.91
CA ALA A 192 -23.27 -13.36 -8.99
C ALA A 192 -23.09 -14.44 -7.90
N LYS A 193 -22.54 -15.59 -8.27
CA LYS A 193 -22.01 -16.58 -7.34
C LYS A 193 -20.62 -16.13 -6.85
N PRO A 194 -20.19 -16.49 -5.62
CA PRO A 194 -18.89 -16.07 -5.07
C PRO A 194 -17.70 -16.36 -6.00
N VAL A 195 -17.69 -17.52 -6.67
CA VAL A 195 -16.64 -17.89 -7.64
C VAL A 195 -16.67 -17.00 -8.89
N ALA A 196 -17.85 -16.62 -9.37
CA ALA A 196 -17.99 -15.72 -10.51
C ALA A 196 -17.54 -14.29 -10.16
N LEU A 197 -17.72 -13.87 -8.90
CA LEU A 197 -17.22 -12.59 -8.41
C LEU A 197 -15.69 -12.58 -8.33
N ASP A 198 -15.05 -13.60 -7.75
CA ASP A 198 -13.58 -13.70 -7.69
C ASP A 198 -12.97 -13.67 -9.10
N GLN A 199 -13.54 -14.43 -10.04
CA GLN A 199 -13.07 -14.44 -11.43
C GLN A 199 -13.25 -13.09 -12.12
N ARG A 200 -14.37 -12.39 -11.88
CA ARG A 200 -14.60 -11.02 -12.39
C ARG A 200 -13.56 -10.04 -11.85
N LEU A 201 -13.26 -10.12 -10.55
CA LEU A 201 -12.27 -9.25 -9.91
C LEU A 201 -10.85 -9.52 -10.44
N ARG A 202 -10.46 -10.79 -10.63
CA ARG A 202 -9.18 -11.14 -11.26
C ARG A 202 -9.10 -10.70 -12.72
N GLY A 203 -10.21 -10.79 -13.46
CA GLY A 203 -10.30 -10.25 -14.81
C GLY A 203 -10.10 -8.74 -14.86
N ALA A 204 -10.68 -8.01 -13.90
CA ALA A 204 -10.45 -6.57 -13.76
C ALA A 204 -8.98 -6.25 -13.44
N ASP A 205 -8.33 -7.02 -12.55
CA ASP A 205 -6.90 -6.85 -12.24
C ASP A 205 -6.00 -7.08 -13.45
N ALA A 206 -6.26 -8.14 -14.21
CA ALA A 206 -5.50 -8.42 -15.41
C ALA A 206 -5.66 -7.32 -16.47
N LEU A 207 -6.87 -6.75 -16.61
CA LEU A 207 -7.11 -5.60 -17.48
C LEU A 207 -6.42 -4.33 -17.00
N VAL A 208 -6.36 -4.07 -15.69
CA VAL A 208 -5.60 -2.96 -15.11
C VAL A 208 -4.11 -3.12 -15.41
N LEU A 209 -3.54 -4.31 -15.16
CA LEU A 209 -2.15 -4.61 -15.46
C LEU A 209 -1.85 -4.41 -16.95
N LEU A 210 -2.72 -4.92 -17.84
CA LEU A 210 -2.60 -4.72 -19.28
C LEU A 210 -2.61 -3.23 -19.66
N ALA A 211 -3.54 -2.45 -19.10
CA ALA A 211 -3.61 -1.01 -19.35
C ALA A 211 -2.33 -0.27 -18.91
N VAL A 212 -1.79 -0.62 -17.74
CA VAL A 212 -0.52 -0.06 -17.25
C VAL A 212 0.64 -0.39 -18.20
N ILE A 213 0.73 -1.64 -18.64
CA ILE A 213 1.77 -2.08 -19.58
C ILE A 213 1.64 -1.32 -20.91
N LEU A 214 0.43 -1.23 -21.47
CA LEU A 214 0.16 -0.52 -22.73
C LEU A 214 0.50 0.97 -22.64
N GLY A 215 0.17 1.64 -21.54
CA GLY A 215 0.53 3.04 -21.31
C GLY A 215 2.04 3.26 -21.26
N VAL A 216 2.79 2.36 -20.60
CA VAL A 216 4.28 2.42 -20.62
C VAL A 216 4.84 2.23 -22.03
N ARG A 217 4.14 1.49 -22.90
CA ARG A 217 4.50 1.33 -24.31
C ARG A 217 4.07 2.50 -25.20
N GLY A 218 3.36 3.49 -24.67
CA GLY A 218 2.77 4.60 -25.44
C GLY A 218 1.54 4.21 -26.26
N ALA A 219 0.92 3.06 -25.97
CA ALA A 219 -0.31 2.60 -26.62
C ALA A 219 -1.54 3.13 -25.87
N ASP A 220 -1.64 4.45 -25.69
CA ASP A 220 -2.58 5.08 -24.76
C ASP A 220 -4.05 4.81 -25.08
N THR A 221 -4.41 4.73 -26.36
CA THR A 221 -5.78 4.40 -26.78
C THR A 221 -6.18 2.97 -26.45
N GLU A 222 -5.26 2.01 -26.51
CA GLU A 222 -5.48 0.62 -26.11
C GLU A 222 -5.47 0.46 -24.59
N ALA A 223 -4.64 1.24 -23.90
CA ALA A 223 -4.63 1.32 -22.45
C ALA A 223 -5.98 1.81 -21.92
N LEU A 224 -6.53 2.89 -22.51
CA LEU A 224 -7.84 3.43 -22.16
C LEU A 224 -8.95 2.38 -22.33
N LYS A 225 -9.02 1.73 -23.50
CA LYS A 225 -10.00 0.65 -23.74
C LYS A 225 -9.89 -0.48 -22.73
N SER A 226 -8.67 -0.85 -22.34
CA SER A 226 -8.44 -1.93 -21.40
C SER A 226 -8.94 -1.57 -20.00
N VAL A 227 -8.65 -0.36 -19.51
CA VAL A 227 -9.08 0.08 -18.18
C VAL A 227 -10.56 0.45 -18.10
N GLU A 228 -11.18 0.95 -19.17
CA GLU A 228 -12.64 1.11 -19.25
C GLU A 228 -13.37 -0.21 -19.02
N ARG A 229 -12.87 -1.30 -19.63
CA ARG A 229 -13.40 -2.65 -19.36
C ARG A 229 -13.18 -3.08 -17.92
N ALA A 230 -12.04 -2.74 -17.31
CA ALA A 230 -11.79 -3.05 -15.90
C ALA A 230 -12.79 -2.33 -14.96
N VAL A 231 -13.04 -1.05 -15.20
CA VAL A 231 -14.01 -0.24 -14.44
C VAL A 231 -15.44 -0.76 -14.64
N ALA A 232 -15.80 -1.21 -15.85
CA ALA A 232 -17.10 -1.83 -16.08
C ALA A 232 -17.31 -3.12 -15.27
N LEU A 233 -16.24 -3.87 -14.99
CA LEU A 233 -16.29 -5.11 -14.19
C LEU A 233 -16.26 -4.84 -12.68
N ALA A 234 -15.50 -3.83 -12.25
CA ALA A 234 -15.26 -3.52 -10.85
C ALA A 234 -15.22 -1.99 -10.62
N PRO A 235 -16.38 -1.30 -10.64
CA PRO A 235 -16.43 0.16 -10.63
C PRO A 235 -15.94 0.78 -9.32
N GLU A 236 -15.99 0.03 -8.21
CA GLU A 236 -15.53 0.50 -6.89
C GLU A 236 -14.03 0.21 -6.66
N ARG A 237 -13.35 -0.41 -7.62
CA ARG A 237 -11.96 -0.81 -7.45
C ARG A 237 -11.04 0.39 -7.66
N PHE A 238 -10.35 0.77 -6.59
CA PHE A 238 -9.41 1.90 -6.59
C PHE A 238 -8.41 1.85 -7.75
N ASP A 239 -7.73 0.71 -7.95
CA ASP A 239 -6.69 0.58 -8.99
C ASP A 239 -7.25 0.79 -10.41
N ALA A 240 -8.49 0.35 -10.67
CA ALA A 240 -9.14 0.54 -11.96
C ALA A 240 -9.49 2.01 -12.20
N GLN A 241 -10.07 2.69 -11.20
CA GLN A 241 -10.39 4.11 -11.29
C GLN A 241 -9.15 4.99 -11.40
N PHE A 242 -8.12 4.69 -10.62
CA PHE A 242 -6.84 5.39 -10.69
C PHE A 242 -6.18 5.23 -12.06
N THR A 243 -6.15 4.00 -12.58
CA THR A 243 -5.57 3.72 -13.89
C THR A 243 -6.39 4.36 -15.02
N LEU A 244 -7.72 4.46 -14.89
CA LEU A 244 -8.58 5.16 -15.83
C LEU A 244 -8.23 6.65 -15.89
N GLY A 245 -8.07 7.30 -14.74
CA GLY A 245 -7.64 8.70 -14.69
C GLY A 245 -6.30 8.92 -15.39
N ARG A 246 -5.33 8.02 -15.18
CA ARG A 246 -4.03 8.07 -15.88
C ARG A 246 -4.17 7.90 -17.39
N ALA A 247 -4.96 6.93 -17.85
CA ALA A 247 -5.15 6.69 -19.27
C ALA A 247 -5.88 7.85 -19.98
N LEU A 248 -6.89 8.44 -19.33
CA LEU A 248 -7.59 9.64 -19.83
C LEU A 248 -6.64 10.82 -19.96
N TYR A 249 -5.78 11.02 -18.97
CA TYR A 249 -4.76 12.06 -19.00
C TYR A 249 -3.80 11.85 -20.19
N SER A 250 -3.26 10.63 -20.37
CA SER A 250 -2.34 10.33 -21.48
C SER A 250 -2.98 10.55 -22.86
N VAL A 251 -4.23 10.11 -23.05
CA VAL A 251 -4.93 10.31 -24.34
C VAL A 251 -5.22 11.80 -24.61
N GLY A 252 -5.42 12.62 -23.58
CA GLY A 252 -5.62 14.07 -23.73
C GLY A 252 -4.35 14.83 -24.14
N ASP A 253 -3.17 14.26 -23.91
CA ASP A 253 -1.86 14.85 -24.18
C ASP A 253 -1.25 14.38 -25.54
N SER A 254 -1.96 13.54 -26.31
CA SER A 254 -1.50 12.98 -27.60
C SER A 254 -2.17 13.60 -28.82
#